data_AF-X1VM08-F1
#
_entry.id   AF-X1VM08-F1
#
_cell.length_a   1.000
_cell.length_b   1.000
_cell.length_c   1.000
_cell.angle_alpha   90.00
_cell.angle_beta   90.00
_cell.angle_gamma   90.00
#
_symmetry.space_group_name_H-M   'P 1'
#
loop_
_entity.id
_entity.type
_entity.pdbx_description
1 polymer ?
#
loop_
_entity_poly.entity_id
_entity_poly.type
_entity_poly.pdbx_seq_one_letter_code
_entity_poly.pdbx_strand_id
1 'polypeptide(L)'
;VYDMADIYKAETLIPTAFRVVAESDVGVERRVRCTLRDQLREVRLLERIVSDLHSLFDALDVPDPYAADAASPGELWDPSGPVPGGIAYGSDHPGEGAQDPEG
;
A
#
# COMPACT_ATOMS: atom_id res chain seq x y z
N VAL A 1 -1.28 -4.44 -3.38
CA VAL A 1 -0.67 -3.19 -3.95
C VAL A 1 -0.59 -3.23 -5.47
N TYR A 2 -0.13 -4.33 -6.09
CA TYR A 2 0.07 -4.39 -7.54
C TYR A 2 -1.20 -4.18 -8.37
N ASP A 3 -2.34 -4.75 -7.97
CA ASP A 3 -3.60 -4.65 -8.72
C ASP A 3 -4.04 -3.20 -8.90
N MET A 4 -4.01 -2.43 -7.81
CA MET A 4 -4.32 -1.00 -7.85
C MET A 4 -3.32 -0.20 -8.69
N ALA A 5 -2.04 -0.58 -8.69
CA ALA A 5 -1.05 0.13 -9.49
C ALA A 5 -1.32 -0.05 -10.99
N ASP A 6 -1.71 -1.25 -11.42
CA ASP A 6 -1.92 -1.57 -12.83
C ASP A 6 -3.08 -0.77 -13.46
N ILE A 7 -4.10 -0.42 -12.67
CA ILE A 7 -5.21 0.44 -13.11
C ILE A 7 -4.72 1.79 -13.65
N TYR A 8 -3.68 2.38 -13.04
CA TYR A 8 -3.21 3.73 -13.39
C TYR A 8 -1.90 3.75 -14.18
N LYS A 9 -1.17 2.63 -14.23
CA LYS A 9 0.16 2.56 -14.89
C LYS A 9 0.09 2.95 -16.36
N ALA A 10 -0.95 2.51 -17.08
CA ALA A 10 -1.11 2.80 -18.50
C ALA A 10 -1.41 4.29 -18.78
N GLU A 11 -2.13 4.95 -17.87
CA GLU A 11 -2.48 6.37 -18.01
C GLU A 11 -1.31 7.29 -17.61
N THR A 12 -0.50 6.89 -16.62
CA THR A 12 0.47 7.78 -15.97
C THR A 12 1.92 7.32 -16.16
N LEU A 13 2.30 6.22 -15.52
CA LEU A 13 3.69 5.73 -15.43
C LEU A 13 4.28 5.45 -16.81
N ILE A 14 3.57 4.67 -17.64
CA ILE A 14 4.08 4.16 -18.92
C ILE A 14 4.37 5.33 -19.88
N PRO A 15 3.42 6.24 -20.18
CA PRO A 15 3.69 7.37 -21.06
C PRO A 15 4.81 8.27 -20.56
N THR A 16 4.89 8.50 -19.25
CA THR A 16 5.91 9.37 -18.65
C THR A 16 7.30 8.75 -18.73
N ALA A 17 7.44 7.44 -18.51
CA ALA A 17 8.71 6.74 -18.67
C ALA A 17 9.24 6.88 -20.10
N PHE A 18 8.41 6.59 -21.12
CA PHE A 18 8.82 6.71 -22.52
C PHE A 18 9.20 8.14 -22.92
N ARG A 19 8.45 9.14 -22.45
CA ARG A 19 8.73 10.55 -22.72
C ARG A 19 10.08 10.98 -22.14
N VAL A 20 10.33 10.68 -20.86
CA VAL A 20 11.56 11.08 -20.17
C VAL A 20 12.80 10.37 -20.72
N VAL A 21 12.65 9.12 -21.18
CA VAL A 21 13.74 8.38 -21.85
C VAL A 21 14.03 8.97 -23.23
N ALA A 22 13.01 9.37 -23.98
CA ALA A 22 13.18 10.00 -25.29
C ALA A 22 13.96 11.32 -25.23
N GLU A 23 13.92 12.03 -24.10
CA GLU A 23 14.68 13.26 -23.89
C GLU A 23 16.19 13.01 -23.68
N SER A 24 16.55 11.93 -22.97
CA SER A 24 17.95 11.56 -22.67
C SER A 24 17.99 10.22 -21.91
N ASP A 25 19.12 9.51 -21.96
CA ASP A 25 19.39 8.31 -21.16
C ASP A 25 20.04 8.59 -19.78
N VAL A 26 20.42 9.84 -19.50
CA VAL A 26 21.14 10.21 -18.27
C VAL A 26 20.18 10.37 -17.09
N GLY A 27 20.38 9.60 -16.02
CA GLY A 27 19.62 9.81 -14.77
C GLY A 27 18.11 9.61 -14.90
N VAL A 28 17.69 8.76 -15.84
CA VAL A 28 16.28 8.48 -16.18
C VAL A 28 15.43 8.19 -14.95
N GLU A 29 15.90 7.33 -14.03
CA GLU A 29 15.11 6.93 -12.86
C GLU A 29 14.68 8.14 -12.01
N ARG A 30 15.63 9.04 -11.72
CA ARG A 30 15.35 10.27 -10.95
C ARG A 30 14.36 11.15 -11.70
N ARG A 31 14.57 11.37 -13.00
CA ARG A 31 13.72 12.25 -13.80
C ARG A 31 12.31 11.70 -13.90
N VAL A 32 12.15 10.41 -14.23
CA VAL A 32 10.85 9.73 -14.27
C VAL A 32 10.13 9.89 -12.94
N ARG A 33 10.80 9.63 -11.81
CA ARG A 33 10.19 9.76 -10.49
C ARG A 33 9.76 11.19 -10.15
N CYS A 34 10.56 12.19 -10.50
CA CYS A 34 10.20 13.59 -10.26
C CYS A 34 9.02 14.01 -11.14
N THR A 35 9.11 13.80 -12.46
CA THR A 35 8.05 14.14 -13.41
C THR A 35 6.75 13.42 -13.08
N LEU A 36 6.81 12.14 -12.73
CA LEU A 36 5.64 11.38 -12.33
C LEU A 36 5.05 11.95 -11.04
N ARG A 37 5.86 12.25 -10.02
CA ARG A 37 5.37 12.82 -8.74
C ARG A 37 4.61 14.13 -8.98
N ASP A 38 5.12 14.99 -9.84
CA ASP A 38 4.48 16.28 -10.12
C ASP A 38 3.15 16.08 -10.86
N GLN A 39 3.12 15.21 -11.88
CA GLN A 39 1.88 14.83 -12.56
C GLN A 39 0.83 14.22 -11.62
N LEU A 40 1.24 13.27 -10.76
CA LEU A 40 0.34 12.60 -9.82
C LEU A 40 -0.29 13.57 -8.81
N ARG A 41 0.44 14.64 -8.45
CA ARG A 41 -0.07 15.73 -7.61
C ARG A 41 -1.07 16.58 -8.37
N GLU A 42 -0.78 16.95 -9.62
CA GLU A 42 -1.68 17.75 -10.46
C GLU A 42 -3.02 17.05 -10.68
N VAL A 43 -3.02 15.73 -10.91
CA VAL A 43 -4.25 14.95 -11.11
C VAL A 43 -4.87 14.44 -9.81
N ARG A 44 -4.31 14.80 -8.64
CA ARG A 44 -4.77 14.36 -7.30
C ARG A 44 -4.99 12.84 -7.22
N LEU A 45 -4.07 12.05 -7.79
CA LEU A 45 -4.28 10.60 -7.99
C LEU A 45 -4.60 9.86 -6.68
N LEU A 46 -4.00 10.27 -5.55
CA LEU A 46 -4.25 9.62 -4.26
C LEU A 46 -5.71 9.71 -3.82
N GLU A 47 -6.36 10.85 -4.03
CA GLU A 47 -7.78 11.03 -3.70
C GLU A 47 -8.65 10.17 -4.61
N ARG A 48 -8.29 10.11 -5.90
CA ARG A 48 -8.96 9.24 -6.89
C ARG A 48 -8.84 7.76 -6.51
N ILE A 49 -7.65 7.31 -6.12
CA ILE A 49 -7.40 5.92 -5.67
C ILE A 49 -8.30 5.55 -4.49
N VAL A 50 -8.45 6.43 -3.51
CA VAL A 50 -9.32 6.18 -2.35
C VAL A 50 -10.78 6.08 -2.78
N SER A 51 -11.25 6.99 -3.63
CA SER A 51 -12.61 6.95 -4.19
C SER A 51 -12.86 5.68 -5.01
N ASP A 52 -11.90 5.27 -5.83
CA ASP A 52 -12.00 4.07 -6.66
C ASP A 52 -12.00 2.80 -5.80
N LEU A 53 -11.22 2.75 -4.72
CA LEU A 53 -11.26 1.66 -3.72
C LEU A 53 -12.63 1.56 -3.06
N HIS A 54 -13.19 2.66 -2.57
CA HIS A 54 -14.54 2.65 -1.99
C HIS A 54 -15.57 2.15 -2.99
N SER A 55 -15.54 2.66 -4.23
CA SER A 55 -16.45 2.23 -5.29
C SER A 55 -16.34 0.74 -5.60
N LEU A 56 -15.12 0.18 -5.55
CA LEU A 56 -14.87 -1.24 -5.78
C LEU A 56 -15.39 -2.10 -4.62
N PHE A 57 -15.20 -1.68 -3.37
CA PHE A 57 -15.61 -2.46 -2.19
C PHE A 57 -17.12 -2.36 -1.90
N ASP A 58 -17.71 -1.17 -2.06
CA ASP A 58 -19.16 -0.98 -1.89
C ASP A 58 -19.97 -1.85 -2.88
N ALA A 59 -19.39 -2.14 -4.05
CA ALA A 59 -20.00 -3.02 -5.05
C ALA A 59 -19.98 -4.52 -4.67
N LEU A 60 -19.18 -4.93 -3.69
CA LEU A 60 -18.99 -6.33 -3.32
C LEU A 60 -19.96 -6.82 -2.23
N ASP A 61 -20.78 -5.92 -1.65
CA ASP A 61 -21.75 -6.21 -0.57
C ASP A 61 -21.17 -7.09 0.55
N VAL A 62 -19.90 -6.82 0.92
CA VAL A 62 -19.20 -7.59 1.95
C VAL A 62 -19.64 -7.08 3.32
N PRO A 63 -20.12 -7.95 4.23
CA PRO A 63 -20.45 -7.55 5.59
C PRO A 63 -19.23 -6.96 6.28
N ASP A 64 -19.36 -5.78 6.89
CA ASP A 64 -18.31 -5.19 7.71
C ASP A 64 -18.11 -6.04 8.98
N PRO A 65 -16.96 -6.74 9.14
CA PRO A 65 -16.72 -7.60 10.29
C PRO A 65 -16.59 -6.82 11.60
N TYR A 66 -16.47 -5.49 11.55
CA TYR A 66 -16.35 -4.61 12.72
C TYR A 66 -17.64 -3.81 12.99
N ALA A 67 -18.74 -4.09 12.29
CA ALA A 67 -20.01 -3.37 12.46
C ALA A 67 -20.57 -3.44 13.89
N ALA A 68 -20.32 -4.55 14.60
CA ALA A 68 -20.78 -4.73 15.98
C ALA A 68 -19.86 -4.05 17.01
N ASP A 69 -18.55 -4.01 16.74
CA ASP A 69 -17.54 -3.38 17.60
C ASP A 69 -16.32 -2.96 16.77
N ALA A 70 -16.13 -1.65 16.63
CA ALA A 70 -15.03 -1.06 15.89
C ALA A 70 -13.64 -1.31 16.51
N ALA A 71 -13.59 -1.71 17.78
CA ALA A 71 -12.34 -2.02 18.49
C ALA A 71 -11.98 -3.52 18.47
N SER A 72 -12.82 -4.37 17.86
CA SER A 72 -12.56 -5.81 17.80
C SER A 72 -11.27 -6.13 17.04
N PRO A 73 -10.42 -7.05 17.53
CA PRO A 73 -9.19 -7.42 16.85
C PRO A 73 -9.46 -7.99 15.45
N GLY A 74 -8.81 -7.43 14.44
CA GLY A 74 -8.85 -7.94 13.07
C GLY A 74 -7.95 -9.13 12.84
N GLU A 75 -7.92 -9.66 11.61
CA GLU A 75 -6.91 -10.63 11.19
C GLU A 75 -5.60 -9.92 10.79
N LEU A 76 -4.46 -10.52 11.12
CA LEU A 76 -3.14 -10.11 10.65
C LEU A 76 -2.78 -10.92 9.39
N TRP A 77 -2.07 -10.29 8.48
CA TRP A 77 -1.55 -10.96 7.29
C TRP A 77 -0.34 -11.84 7.64
N ASP A 78 -0.37 -13.12 7.23
CA ASP A 78 0.79 -14.04 7.24
C ASP A 78 0.90 -14.73 5.86
N PRO A 79 2.12 -15.05 5.37
CA PRO A 79 2.32 -15.72 4.08
C PRO A 79 1.54 -17.04 3.91
N SER A 80 1.23 -17.72 5.01
CA SER A 80 0.49 -18.99 5.04
C SER A 80 -1.03 -18.80 5.08
N GLY A 81 -1.50 -17.55 5.21
CA GLY A 81 -2.89 -17.17 5.36
C GLY A 81 -3.10 -16.20 6.52
N PRO A 82 -4.27 -15.55 6.62
CA PRO A 82 -4.56 -14.64 7.73
C PRO A 82 -4.55 -15.36 9.09
N VAL A 83 -4.06 -14.68 10.13
CA VAL A 83 -4.00 -15.19 11.52
C VAL A 83 -4.73 -14.23 12.48
N PRO A 84 -5.25 -14.68 13.63
CA PRO A 84 -6.00 -13.80 14.54
C PRO A 84 -5.17 -12.64 15.13
N GLY A 85 -5.64 -11.41 14.99
CA GLY A 85 -5.07 -10.28 15.72
C GLY A 85 -5.34 -10.34 17.21
N GLY A 86 -4.66 -9.47 17.98
CA GLY A 86 -4.71 -9.50 19.44
C GLY A 86 -3.86 -10.63 20.06
N ILE A 87 -3.14 -11.40 19.25
CA ILE A 87 -2.17 -12.40 19.69
C ILE A 87 -0.76 -11.87 19.47
N ALA A 88 0.10 -11.99 20.48
CA ALA A 88 1.52 -11.68 20.35
C ALA A 88 2.27 -12.86 19.71
N TYR A 89 2.55 -12.77 18.41
CA TYR A 89 3.27 -13.79 17.64
C TYR A 89 4.80 -13.80 17.86
N GLY A 90 5.32 -12.93 18.71
CA GLY A 90 6.76 -12.70 18.92
C GLY A 90 7.49 -13.77 19.74
N SER A 91 6.84 -14.84 20.19
CA SER A 91 7.49 -15.87 21.01
C SER A 91 8.06 -17.01 20.15
N ASP A 92 9.26 -16.79 19.60
CA ASP A 92 10.35 -17.80 19.44
C ASP A 92 11.47 -17.34 18.47
N HIS A 93 11.84 -16.06 18.48
CA HIS A 93 13.14 -15.63 17.96
C HIS A 93 14.11 -15.35 19.13
N PRO A 94 15.20 -16.14 19.28
CA PRO A 94 16.22 -15.89 20.28
C PRO A 94 17.04 -14.67 19.82
N GLY A 95 16.60 -13.46 20.19
CA GLY A 95 17.27 -12.24 19.76
C GLY A 95 16.98 -10.97 20.55
N GLU A 96 15.81 -10.83 21.17
CA GLU A 96 15.47 -9.58 21.89
C GLU A 96 14.95 -9.87 23.30
N GLY A 97 15.88 -10.22 24.19
CA GLY A 97 15.68 -10.02 25.61
C GLY A 97 16.04 -8.59 25.95
N ALA A 98 15.05 -7.71 26.10
CA ALA A 98 15.22 -6.49 26.87
C ALA A 98 15.50 -6.91 28.31
N GLN A 99 16.76 -6.80 28.74
CA GLN A 99 17.12 -6.91 30.15
C GLN A 99 16.61 -5.65 30.85
N ASP A 100 15.52 -5.78 31.59
CA ASP A 100 15.18 -4.81 32.62
C ASP A 100 16.22 -4.91 33.75
N PRO A 101 16.76 -3.79 34.26
CA PRO A 101 17.69 -3.81 35.37
C PRO A 101 16.95 -4.18 36.67
N GLU A 102 17.50 -5.17 37.38
CA GLU A 102 17.05 -5.59 38.70
C GLU A 102 17.08 -4.43 39.71
N GLY A 103 15.98 -4.28 40.45
CA GLY A 103 15.84 -3.47 41.66
C GLY A 103 15.02 -4.22 42.68
#